data_AF-A0AA96ZJR0-F1
#
_entry.id   AF-A0AA96ZJR0-F1
#
_cell.length_a   1.000
_cell.length_b   1.000
_cell.length_c   1.000
_cell.angle_alpha   90.00
_cell.angle_beta   90.00
_cell.angle_gamma   90.00
#
_symmetry.space_group_name_H-M   'P 1'
#
loop_
_entity.id
_entity.type
_entity.pdbx_description
1 polymer ?
#
loop_
_entity_poly.entity_id
_entity_poly.type
_entity_poly.pdbx_seq_one_letter_code
_entity_poly.pdbx_strand_id
1 'polypeptide(L)' 'MELKLSCGNVWGHPGGIYGYTTYLFGDRAGRRQVSVSANPYDQAKSAALTPAAVALVDLAFCGPARS' A
#
# COMPACT_ATOMS: atom_id res chain seq x y z
N MET A 1 -7.47 -8.35 2.25
CA MET A 1 -8.29 -7.26 1.69
C MET A 1 -7.97 -7.07 0.22
N GLU A 2 -8.96 -6.61 -0.56
CA GLU A 2 -8.78 -6.17 -1.94
C GLU A 2 -8.56 -4.65 -1.95
N LEU A 3 -7.63 -4.18 -2.78
CA LEU A 3 -7.35 -2.77 -3.01
C LEU A 3 -7.44 -2.49 -4.51
N LYS A 4 -8.28 -1.53 -4.88
CA LYS A 4 -8.42 -1.05 -6.26
C LYS A 4 -7.37 0.02 -6.54
N LEU A 5 -6.58 -0.20 -7.58
CA LEU A 5 -5.57 0.71 -8.12
C LEU A 5 -6.05 1.28 -9.47
N SER A 6 -5.31 2.25 -9.99
CA SER A 6 -5.55 2.92 -11.27
C SER A 6 -5.50 1.96 -12.47
N CYS A 7 -4.72 0.88 -12.38
CA CYS A 7 -4.53 -0.11 -13.45
C CYS A 7 -5.14 -1.51 -13.17
N GLY A 8 -5.84 -1.70 -12.05
CA GLY A 8 -6.41 -3.00 -11.69
C GLY A 8 -6.51 -3.20 -10.18
N ASN A 9 -6.72 -4.44 -9.74
CA ASN A 9 -6.86 -4.77 -8.32
C ASN A 9 -5.64 -5.55 -7.81
N VAL A 10 -5.33 -5.38 -6.53
CA VAL A 10 -4.31 -6.12 -5.79
C VAL A 10 -4.89 -6.64 -4.47
N TRP A 11 -4.26 -7.68 -3.91
CA TRP A 11 -4.72 -8.35 -2.70
C TRP A 11 -3.62 -8.38 -1.65
N GLY A 12 -3.98 -8.16 -0.39
CA GLY A 12 -3.00 -7.99 0.67
C GLY A 12 -3.61 -7.54 1.98
N HIS A 13 -2.79 -6.99 2.87
CA HIS A 13 -3.25 -6.42 4.13
C HIS A 13 -2.19 -5.48 4.75
N PRO A 14 -2.60 -4.39 5.41
CA PRO A 14 -1.70 -3.62 6.28
C PRO A 14 -1.49 -4.31 7.63
N GLY A 15 -0.30 -4.27 8.20
CA GLY A 15 0.01 -4.81 9.52
C GLY A 15 0.84 -3.82 10.32
N GLY A 16 0.51 -3.64 11.59
CA GLY A 16 1.20 -2.71 12.48
C GLY A 16 1.68 -3.38 13.76
N ILE A 17 2.89 -3.03 14.18
CA ILE A 17 3.45 -3.31 15.50
C ILE A 17 4.07 -2.02 16.05
N TYR A 18 4.47 -2.01 17.32
CA TYR A 18 5.13 -0.85 17.93
C TYR A 18 6.29 -0.34 17.07
N GLY A 19 6.19 0.91 16.62
CA GLY A 19 7.20 1.59 15.80
C GLY A 19 7.05 1.40 14.28
N TYR A 20 6.27 0.44 13.79
CA TYR A 20 6.22 0.10 12.37
C TYR A 20 4.81 -0.21 11.86
N THR A 21 4.49 0.29 10.67
CA THR A 21 3.36 -0.20 9.88
C THR A 21 3.85 -0.65 8.51
N THR A 22 3.27 -1.72 7.99
CA THR A 22 3.63 -2.30 6.70
C THR A 22 2.38 -2.53 5.86
N TYR A 23 2.41 -2.16 4.59
CA TYR A 23 1.38 -2.43 3.60
C TYR A 23 1.94 -3.43 2.59
N LEU A 24 1.44 -4.66 2.57
CA LEU A 24 1.88 -5.70 1.64
C LEU A 24 0.74 -6.07 0.70
N PHE A 25 0.97 -5.90 -0.60
CA PHE A 25 0.00 -6.22 -1.65
C PHE A 25 0.66 -6.94 -2.83
N GLY A 26 -0.07 -7.87 -3.44
CA GLY A 26 0.34 -8.62 -4.62
C GLY A 26 -0.73 -8.66 -5.70
N ASP A 27 -0.29 -8.86 -6.95
CA ASP A 27 -1.22 -9.17 -8.05
C ASP A 27 -1.85 -10.57 -7.89
N ARG A 28 -2.93 -10.83 -8.63
CA ARG A 28 -3.67 -12.11 -8.54
C ARG A 28 -2.82 -13.31 -8.92
N ALA A 29 -1.85 -13.12 -9.80
CA ALA A 29 -0.99 -14.17 -10.32
C ALA A 29 0.23 -14.43 -9.40
N GLY A 30 0.43 -13.63 -8.35
CA GLY A 30 1.59 -13.67 -7.48
C GLY A 30 2.90 -13.25 -8.15
N ARG A 31 2.85 -12.62 -9.33
CA ARG A 31 4.06 -12.30 -10.11
C ARG A 31 4.72 -10.99 -9.68
N ARG A 32 3.93 -10.09 -9.09
CA ARG A 32 4.40 -8.81 -8.56
C ARG A 32 3.85 -8.58 -7.17
N GLN A 33 4.72 -8.15 -6.26
CA GLN A 33 4.38 -7.71 -4.91
C GLN A 33 5.06 -6.39 -4.59
N VAL A 34 4.40 -5.59 -3.75
CA VAL A 34 4.93 -4.34 -3.21
C VAL A 34 4.73 -4.37 -1.69
N SER A 35 5.79 -4.06 -0.96
CA SER A 35 5.78 -3.86 0.48
C SER A 35 6.20 -2.41 0.78
N VAL A 36 5.35 -1.67 1.48
CA VAL A 36 5.64 -0.33 1.98
C VAL A 36 5.76 -0.40 3.49
N SER A 37 6.92 -0.06 4.05
CA SER A 37 7.11 0.07 5.50
C SER A 37 7.21 1.55 5.86
N ALA A 38 6.53 1.96 6.94
CA ALA A 38 6.56 3.32 7.44
C ALA A 38 6.75 3.35 8.96
N ASN A 39 7.50 4.34 9.42
CA ASN A 39 7.80 4.59 10.82
C ASN A 39 7.75 6.12 11.15
N PRO A 40 7.47 6.49 12.41
CA PRO A 40 6.94 5.62 13.46
C PRO A 40 5.47 5.25 13.18
N TYR A 41 5.04 4.06 13.61
CA TYR A 41 3.61 3.76 13.70
C TYR A 41 2.97 4.67 14.75
N ASP A 42 2.02 5.48 14.30
CA ASP A 42 1.26 6.41 15.13
C ASP A 42 -0.21 6.32 14.72
N GLN A 43 -1.03 5.68 15.57
CA GLN A 43 -2.45 5.48 15.27
C GLN A 43 -3.20 6.78 15.04
N ALA A 44 -2.82 7.86 15.72
CA ALA A 44 -3.45 9.17 15.56
C ALA A 44 -3.18 9.77 14.17
N LYS A 45 -2.11 9.33 13.49
CA LYS A 45 -1.73 9.77 12.14
C LYS A 45 -2.13 8.81 11.03
N SER A 46 -2.73 7.67 11.35
CA SER A 46 -3.13 6.65 10.35
C SER A 46 -4.02 7.21 9.24
N ALA A 47 -4.88 8.19 9.55
CA ALA A 47 -5.75 8.85 8.57
C ALA A 47 -4.95 9.65 7.51
N ALA A 48 -3.81 10.21 7.88
CA ALA A 48 -2.92 10.92 6.96
C ALA A 48 -1.94 9.96 6.24
N LEU A 49 -1.46 8.93 6.94
CA LEU A 49 -0.49 7.98 6.39
C LEU A 49 -1.10 7.02 5.35
N THR A 50 -2.33 6.54 5.60
CA THR A 50 -2.94 5.50 4.76
C THR A 50 -3.11 5.93 3.30
N PRO A 51 -3.62 7.15 2.98
CA PRO A 51 -3.70 7.60 1.60
C PRO A 51 -2.33 7.68 0.90
N ALA A 52 -1.29 8.15 1.61
CA ALA A 52 0.06 8.24 1.06
C ALA A 52 0.67 6.85 0.78
N ALA A 53 0.48 5.90 1.68
CA ALA A 53 0.92 4.52 1.48
C ALA A 53 0.18 3.85 0.30
N VAL A 54 -1.14 4.06 0.20
CA VAL A 54 -1.95 3.56 -0.93
C VAL A 54 -1.50 4.19 -2.25
N ALA A 55 -1.24 5.49 -2.29
CA ALA A 55 -0.74 6.16 -3.48
C ALA A 55 0.65 5.63 -3.91
N LEU A 56 1.51 5.29 -2.96
CA LEU A 56 2.81 4.67 -3.27
C LEU A 56 2.65 3.25 -3.81
N VAL A 57 1.70 2.46 -3.28
CA VAL A 57 1.34 1.15 -3.85
C VAL A 57 0.80 1.30 -5.28
N ASP A 58 -0.10 2.26 -5.52
CA ASP A 58 -0.64 2.56 -6.85
C ASP A 58 0.48 2.92 -7.84
N LEU A 59 1.33 3.88 -7.47
CA LEU A 59 2.47 4.29 -8.28
C LEU A 59 3.43 3.13 -8.57
N ALA A 60 3.72 2.29 -7.58
CA ALA A 60 4.61 1.17 -7.74
C ALA A 60 4.06 0.13 -8.74
N PHE A 61 2.76 -0.20 -8.67
CA PHE A 61 2.14 -1.15 -9.58
C PHE A 61 1.87 -0.56 -10.97
N CYS A 62 1.29 0.63 -11.02
CA CYS A 62 0.66 1.20 -12.21
C CYS A 62 1.50 2.28 -12.91
N GLY A 63 2.51 2.81 -12.24
CA GLY A 63 3.28 3.97 -12.72
C GLY A 63 2.55 5.30 -12.50
N PRO A 64 3.16 6.43 -12.90
CA PRO A 64 2.56 7.75 -12.72
C PRO A 64 1.28 7.90 -13.55
N ALA A 65 0.31 8.65 -13.00
CA ALA A 65 -0.92 8.98 -13.72
C ALA A 65 -0.57 9.66 -15.05
N ARG A 66 -1.12 9.14 -16.16
CA ARG A 66 -1.00 9.79 -17.47
C ARG A 66 -2.01 10.94 -17.51
N SER A 67 -1.50 12.15 -17.75
CA SER A 67 -2.28 13.38 -17.99
C SER A 67 -3.08 13.32 -19.28
#